data_AF-A0A151QYZ0-F1
#
_entry.id   AF-A0A151QYZ0-F1
#
_cell.length_a   1.000
_cell.length_b   1.000
_cell.length_c   1.000
_cell.angle_alpha   90.00
_cell.angle_beta   90.00
_cell.angle_gamma   90.00
#
_symmetry.space_group_name_H-M   'P 1'
#
loop_
_entity.id
_entity.type
_entity.pdbx_description
1 polymer ?
#
loop_
_entity_poly.entity_id
_entity_poly.type
_entity_poly.pdbx_seq_one_letter_code
_entity_poly.pdbx_strand_id
1 'polypeptide(L)' 'MQETSYRLTYGADAMIPVEVDETFHRFHVFDSEQNAQEPAIDLELINELREEARIHEEACKLRASRRYNTRVRPRSF' A
#
# COMPACT_ATOMS: atom_id res chain seq x y z
N MET A 1 -12.77 54.03 38.39
CA MET A 1 -13.61 52.82 38.22
C MET A 1 -14.74 53.17 37.29
N GLN A 2 -14.69 52.64 36.07
CA GLN A 2 -15.84 52.67 35.17
C GLN A 2 -15.73 51.42 34.31
N GLU A 3 -16.30 50.32 34.80
CA GLU A 3 -16.42 49.08 34.05
C GLU A 3 -17.47 49.30 32.96
N THR A 4 -17.02 49.32 31.71
CA THR A 4 -17.89 49.35 30.54
C THR A 4 -18.58 48.00 30.43
N SER A 5 -19.91 48.00 30.58
CA SER A 5 -20.76 46.82 30.46
C SER A 5 -20.55 46.09 29.12
N TYR A 6 -19.96 44.90 29.15
CA TYR A 6 -19.87 44.02 27.98
C TYR A 6 -21.28 43.59 27.57
N ARG A 7 -21.77 44.11 26.45
CA ARG A 7 -23.01 43.65 25.82
C ARG A 7 -22.68 42.42 24.98
N LEU A 8 -22.82 41.23 25.57
CA LEU A 8 -22.75 39.96 24.84
C LEU A 8 -24.03 39.85 24.00
N THR A 9 -23.97 40.25 22.73
CA THR A 9 -25.04 39.98 21.77
C THR A 9 -25.02 38.50 21.44
N TYR A 10 -25.85 37.73 22.15
CA TYR A 10 -26.28 36.40 21.72
C TYR A 10 -26.99 36.54 20.37
N GLY A 11 -26.34 36.09 19.30
CA GLY A 11 -26.91 36.19 17.95
C GLY A 11 -25.88 36.28 16.83
N ALA A 12 -24.73 35.62 16.98
CA ALA A 12 -23.89 35.30 15.84
C ALA A 12 -23.64 33.81 15.90
N ASP A 13 -24.10 33.09 14.88
CA ASP A 13 -23.63 31.76 14.55
C ASP A 13 -22.16 31.93 14.12
N ALA A 14 -21.29 32.17 15.10
CA ALA A 14 -19.88 32.40 14.88
C ALA A 14 -19.29 31.02 14.58
N MET A 15 -19.30 30.64 13.31
CA MET A 15 -18.44 29.56 12.85
C MET A 15 -17.01 29.92 13.22
N ILE A 16 -16.40 29.13 14.09
CA ILE A 16 -14.97 29.15 14.28
C ILE A 16 -14.39 28.73 12.92
N PRO A 17 -13.66 29.58 12.18
CA PRO A 17 -12.90 29.09 11.05
C PRO A 17 -11.88 28.13 11.66
N VAL A 18 -12.03 26.84 11.37
CA VAL A 18 -10.90 25.93 11.54
C VAL A 18 -9.89 26.44 10.54
N GLU A 19 -8.85 27.12 11.04
CA GLU A 19 -7.61 27.27 10.30
C GLU A 19 -7.13 25.84 10.04
N VAL A 20 -7.55 25.28 8.91
CA VAL A 20 -6.88 24.12 8.32
C VAL A 20 -5.56 24.70 7.87
N ASP A 21 -4.66 24.81 8.84
CA ASP A 21 -3.40 25.50 8.72
C ASP A 21 -2.73 24.99 7.44
N GLU A 22 -2.66 25.86 6.43
CA GLU A 22 -2.31 25.52 5.05
C GLU A 22 -0.81 25.19 4.90
N THR A 23 -0.17 24.82 6.02
CA THR A 23 1.27 24.66 6.18
C THR A 23 1.64 23.36 6.91
N PHE A 24 0.82 22.32 6.82
CA PHE A 24 1.30 21.01 7.24
C PHE A 24 2.42 20.56 6.29
N HIS A 25 3.60 20.25 6.85
CA HIS A 25 4.75 19.68 6.14
C HIS A 25 4.35 18.53 5.18
N ARG A 26 3.32 17.77 5.54
CA ARG A 26 2.72 16.71 4.73
C ARG A 26 2.19 17.18 3.37
N PHE A 27 1.61 18.38 3.25
CA PHE A 27 1.15 18.93 1.97
C PHE A 27 2.31 19.41 1.10
N HIS A 28 3.32 20.04 1.71
CA HIS A 28 4.52 20.48 0.98
C HIS A 28 5.37 19.34 0.42
N VAL A 29 5.36 18.18 1.09
CA VAL A 29 6.12 16.99 0.68
C VAL A 29 5.25 16.01 -0.12
N PHE A 30 3.95 16.30 -0.33
CA PHE A 30 3.06 15.43 -1.08
C PHE A 30 3.34 15.54 -2.59
N ASP A 31 4.10 14.59 -3.13
CA ASP A 31 4.23 14.38 -4.56
C ASP A 31 3.25 13.29 -4.99
N SER A 32 2.14 13.68 -5.61
CA SER A 32 1.11 12.74 -6.06
C SER A 32 1.58 11.81 -7.16
N GLU A 33 2.55 12.23 -7.98
CA GLU A 33 3.07 11.39 -9.07
C GLU A 33 4.01 10.33 -8.53
N GLN A 34 4.94 10.69 -7.64
CA GLN A 34 5.83 9.72 -6.99
C GLN A 34 5.04 8.72 -6.13
N ASN A 35 4.07 9.18 -5.34
CA ASN A 35 3.23 8.32 -4.52
C ASN A 35 2.36 7.34 -5.34
N ALA A 36 2.06 7.66 -6.61
CA ALA A 36 1.34 6.76 -7.50
C ALA A 36 2.28 5.79 -8.23
N GLN A 37 3.53 6.18 -8.48
CA GLN A 37 4.54 5.37 -9.14
C GLN A 37 5.17 4.32 -8.21
N GLU A 38 5.43 4.66 -6.95
CA GLU A 38 6.02 3.73 -5.97
C GLU A 38 5.22 2.42 -5.81
N PRO A 39 3.88 2.44 -5.61
CA PRO A 39 3.10 1.21 -5.51
C PRO A 39 3.13 0.38 -6.80
N ALA A 40 3.24 1.03 -7.97
CA ALA A 40 3.29 0.33 -9.25
C ALA A 40 4.61 -0.45 -9.40
N ILE A 41 5.72 0.16 -9.03
CA ILE A 41 7.05 -0.48 -9.05
C ILE A 41 7.10 -1.63 -8.06
N ASP A 42 6.58 -1.43 -6.85
CA ASP A 42 6.54 -2.48 -5.82
C ASP A 42 5.70 -3.69 -6.26
N LEU A 43 4.56 -3.44 -6.91
CA LEU A 43 3.72 -4.50 -7.45
C LEU A 43 4.38 -5.27 -8.59
N GLU A 44 5.09 -4.58 -9.48
CA GLU A 44 5.85 -5.22 -10.56
C GLU A 44 6.95 -6.13 -10.00
N LEU A 45 7.73 -5.63 -9.03
CA LEU A 45 8.77 -6.42 -8.36
C LEU A 45 8.20 -7.68 -7.68
N ILE A 46 7.06 -7.56 -6.99
CA ILE A 46 6.39 -8.72 -6.38
C ILE A 46 5.96 -9.74 -7.44
N ASN A 47 5.46 -9.29 -8.58
CA ASN A 47 5.06 -10.18 -9.66
C ASN A 47 6.26 -10.92 -10.26
N GLU A 48 7.38 -10.23 -10.49
CA GLU A 48 8.62 -10.86 -10.98
C GLU A 48 9.11 -11.96 -10.02
N LEU A 49 9.17 -11.66 -8.72
CA LEU A 49 9.57 -12.63 -7.70
C LEU A 49 8.63 -13.85 -7.65
N ARG A 50 7.33 -13.64 -7.84
CA ARG A 50 6.34 -14.73 -7.87
C ARG A 50 6.51 -15.62 -9.10
N GLU A 51 6.75 -15.04 -10.28
CA GLU A 51 6.99 -15.81 -11.49
C GLU A 51 8.30 -16.60 -11.40
N GLU A 52 9.37 -16.02 -10.87
CA GLU A 52 10.62 -16.74 -10.62
C GLU A 52 10.40 -17.92 -9.65
N ALA A 53 9.72 -17.68 -8.53
CA ALA A 53 9.39 -18.73 -7.57
C ALA A 53 8.56 -19.85 -8.19
N ARG A 54 7.60 -19.52 -9.06
CA ARG A 54 6.78 -20.49 -9.79
C ARG A 54 7.60 -21.34 -10.75
N ILE A 55 8.50 -20.73 -11.53
CA ILE A 55 9.40 -21.44 -12.44
C ILE A 55 10.26 -22.43 -11.65
N HIS A 56 10.82 -22.00 -10.51
CA HIS A 56 11.62 -22.87 -9.66
C HIS A 56 10.80 -24.04 -9.09
N GLU A 57 9.58 -23.78 -8.63
CA GLU A 57 8.67 -24.81 -8.13
C GLU A 57 8.33 -25.85 -9.21
N GLU A 58 7.96 -25.41 -10.41
CA GLU A 58 7.67 -26.29 -11.54
C GLU A 58 8.90 -27.12 -11.93
N ALA A 59 10.09 -26.51 -11.97
CA ALA A 59 11.34 -27.22 -12.24
C ALA A 59 11.63 -28.30 -11.17
N CYS A 60 11.41 -27.98 -9.89
CA CYS A 60 11.55 -28.95 -8.79
C CYS A 60 10.57 -30.12 -8.93
N LYS A 61 9.29 -29.84 -9.22
CA LYS A 61 8.26 -30.85 -9.46
C LYS A 61 8.63 -31.77 -10.63
N LEU A 62 9.10 -31.21 -11.74
CA LEU A 62 9.54 -31.98 -12.91
C LEU A 62 10.77 -32.85 -12.62
N ARG A 63 11.75 -32.34 -11.86
CA ARG A 63 12.92 -33.12 -11.43
C ARG A 63 12.50 -34.30 -10.56
N ALA A 64 11.60 -34.07 -9.60
CA ALA A 64 11.08 -35.11 -8.73
C ALA A 64 10.31 -36.19 -9.52
N SER A 65 9.42 -35.79 -10.43
CA SER A 65 8.64 -36.73 -11.25
C SER A 65 9.52 -37.57 -12.16
N ARG A 66 10.51 -36.98 -12.82
CA ARG A 66 11.49 -37.71 -13.65
C ARG A 66 12.28 -38.74 -12.83
N ARG A 67 12.71 -38.37 -11.62
CA ARG A 67 13.44 -39.29 -10.73
C ARG A 67 12.58 -40.45 -10.27
N TYR A 68 11.30 -40.20 -9.98
CA TYR A 68 10.35 -41.25 -9.63
C TYR A 68 10.09 -42.17 -10.82
N ASN A 69 9.70 -41.61 -11.97
CA ASN A 69 9.30 -42.36 -13.16
C ASN A 69 10.43 -43.21 -13.74
N THR A 70 11.70 -42.81 -13.59
CA THR A 70 12.86 -43.62 -14.03
C THR A 70 13.13 -44.83 -13.12
N ARG A 71 12.68 -44.79 -11.86
CA ARG A 71 12.91 -45.86 -10.88
C ARG A 71 11.73 -46.81 -10.76
N VAL A 72 10.53 -46.37 -11.17
CA VAL A 72 9.34 -47.22 -11.18
C VAL A 72 9.38 -48.12 -12.42
N ARG A 73 9.45 -49.43 -12.20
CA ARG A 73 9.18 -50.41 -13.26
C ARG A 73 7.67 -50.66 -13.35
N PRO A 74 7.05 -50.55 -14.54
CA PRO A 74 5.66 -50.96 -14.71
C PRO A 74 5.54 -52.44 -14.38
N ARG A 75 4.62 -52.78 -13.47
CA ARG A 75 4.28 -54.17 -13.15
C ARG A 75 3.11 -54.58 -14.04
N SER A 76 3.30 -55.56 -14.91
CA SER A 76 2.21 -56.18 -15.67
C SER A 76 1.42 -57.12 -14.76
N PHE A 77 0.09 -57.05 -14.83
CA PHE A 77 -0.83 -58.01 -14.22
C PHE A 77 -1.25 -59.06 -15.25
#